data_AF-A0A0R2EF24-F1
#
_entry.id   AF-A0A0R2EF24-F1
#
_cell.length_a   1.000
_cell.length_b   1.000
_cell.length_c   1.000
_cell.angle_alpha   90.00
_cell.angle_beta   90.00
_cell.angle_gamma   90.00
#
_symmetry.space_group_name_H-M   'P 1'
#
loop_
_entity.id
_entity.type
_entity.pdbx_description
1 polymer ?
#
loop_
_entity_poly.entity_id
_entity_poly.type
_entity_poly.pdbx_seq_one_letter_code
_entity_poly.pdbx_strand_id
1 'polypeptide(L)'
;MCSIYNSKDGSWKDGQRIYILFSNEEAAKILRVSPRKISDSRNKLIKHKLIEIKKVGLKQNRIFVANPEHTEADNLVMPYKNSKINYTITLKPDVAKNASSTSQKSNTSTPYEELPSTSGTSVTTKSGSDDFLIDALAVRYKDTLTDRVMLRLKQAANHSYTKTKAMIDIIFKASYSARNKFIKSGIPVEYSEFMTFDGNKYFKDRLEGAILVVSELAYRYKKISNPAAFMFSFLRGFFIEQTKQFISDHYEIDNVLAAVLNSVNNKKTKGLPLA
;
A
#
# COMPACT_ATOMS: atom_id res chain seq x y z
N MET A 1 -17.55 17.43 -1.78
CA MET A 1 -19.00 17.73 -1.87
C MET A 1 -19.34 18.09 -3.30
N CYS A 2 -20.08 17.22 -3.99
CA CYS A 2 -20.83 17.60 -5.18
C CYS A 2 -21.71 18.79 -4.81
N SER A 3 -21.59 19.93 -5.49
CA SER A 3 -22.30 21.14 -5.05
C SER A 3 -23.79 21.01 -5.38
N ILE A 4 -24.52 20.38 -4.46
CA ILE A 4 -25.99 20.41 -4.31
C ILE A 4 -26.54 21.85 -4.32
N TYR A 5 -25.69 22.85 -4.06
CA TYR A 5 -26.07 24.24 -3.81
C TYR A 5 -26.32 25.11 -5.04
N ASN A 6 -26.20 24.60 -6.28
CA ASN A 6 -26.18 25.46 -7.46
C ASN A 6 -27.23 25.12 -8.53
N SER A 7 -28.18 24.24 -8.23
CA SER A 7 -29.35 23.96 -9.08
C SER A 7 -30.59 24.51 -8.38
N LYS A 8 -31.32 25.41 -9.05
CA LYS A 8 -32.58 25.96 -8.51
C LYS A 8 -33.68 24.88 -8.37
N ASP A 9 -33.59 23.80 -9.14
CA ASP A 9 -34.63 22.75 -9.22
C ASP A 9 -34.13 21.33 -8.86
N GLY A 10 -32.89 21.19 -8.36
CA GLY A 10 -32.29 19.90 -7.98
C GLY A 10 -32.06 18.90 -9.13
N SER A 11 -32.55 19.17 -10.34
CA SER A 11 -32.42 18.29 -11.51
C SER A 11 -31.19 18.63 -12.35
N TRP A 12 -30.12 17.86 -12.20
CA TRP A 12 -28.91 17.93 -13.02
C TRP A 12 -29.07 17.18 -14.35
N LYS A 13 -30.13 17.51 -15.09
CA LYS A 13 -30.50 16.88 -16.36
C LYS A 13 -30.72 17.95 -17.41
N ASP A 14 -30.01 17.84 -18.53
CA ASP A 14 -30.28 18.61 -19.74
C ASP A 14 -30.93 17.62 -20.71
N GLY A 15 -32.26 17.54 -20.69
CA GLY A 15 -33.01 16.47 -21.36
C GLY A 15 -32.69 15.07 -20.82
N GLN A 16 -32.19 14.17 -21.68
CA GLN A 16 -31.79 12.80 -21.33
C GLN A 16 -30.34 12.65 -20.81
N ARG A 17 -29.53 13.72 -20.87
CA ARG A 17 -28.11 13.66 -20.48
C ARG A 17 -27.87 14.28 -19.10
N ILE A 18 -27.15 13.55 -18.26
CA ILE A 18 -26.74 14.01 -16.93
C ILE A 18 -25.49 14.88 -17.10
N TYR A 19 -25.49 16.04 -16.46
CA TYR A 19 -24.33 16.93 -16.45
C TYR A 19 -23.93 17.30 -15.03
N ILE A 20 -22.68 17.71 -14.89
CA ILE A 20 -22.13 18.17 -13.63
C ILE A 20 -21.70 19.62 -13.80
N LEU A 21 -22.08 20.49 -12.87
CA LEU A 21 -21.68 21.89 -12.87
C LEU A 21 -20.59 22.13 -11.83
N PHE A 22 -19.40 22.51 -12.28
CA PHE A 22 -18.30 22.81 -11.38
C PHE A 22 -17.43 23.97 -11.86
N SER A 23 -16.96 24.76 -10.89
CA SER A 23 -15.79 25.61 -11.06
C SER A 23 -14.48 24.85 -10.79
N ASN A 24 -13.36 25.36 -11.32
CA ASN A 24 -12.04 24.74 -11.11
C ASN A 24 -11.64 24.76 -9.63
N GLU A 25 -12.01 25.83 -8.92
CA GLU A 25 -11.69 26.04 -7.50
C GLU A 25 -12.46 25.06 -6.60
N GLU A 26 -13.73 24.78 -6.91
CA GLU A 26 -14.52 23.79 -6.18
C GLU A 26 -13.98 22.38 -6.42
N ALA A 27 -13.67 22.04 -7.67
CA ALA A 27 -13.06 20.76 -7.99
C ALA A 27 -11.70 20.58 -7.29
N ALA A 28 -10.92 21.66 -7.15
CA ALA A 28 -9.62 21.68 -6.45
C ALA A 28 -9.76 21.33 -4.98
N LYS A 29 -10.74 21.92 -4.31
CA LYS A 29 -11.04 21.64 -2.91
C LYS A 29 -11.51 20.20 -2.69
N ILE A 30 -12.34 19.66 -3.59
CA ILE A 30 -12.90 18.30 -3.45
C ILE A 30 -11.83 17.24 -3.67
N LEU A 31 -11.05 17.38 -4.73
CA LEU A 31 -10.03 16.42 -5.12
C LEU A 31 -8.70 16.64 -4.41
N ARG A 32 -8.61 17.68 -3.55
CA ARG A 32 -7.41 18.10 -2.81
C ARG A 32 -6.19 18.28 -3.73
N VAL A 33 -6.40 18.92 -4.88
CA VAL A 33 -5.36 19.20 -5.89
C VAL A 33 -5.39 20.66 -6.31
N SER A 34 -4.31 21.15 -6.92
CA SER A 34 -4.25 22.54 -7.39
C SER A 34 -5.21 22.79 -8.58
N PRO A 35 -5.77 24.02 -8.71
CA PRO A 35 -6.63 24.39 -9.85
C PRO A 35 -5.96 24.23 -11.23
N ARG A 36 -4.63 24.39 -11.29
CA ARG A 36 -3.82 24.12 -12.49
C ARG A 36 -3.90 22.66 -12.91
N LYS A 37 -3.70 21.73 -11.96
CA LYS A 37 -3.74 20.29 -12.22
C LYS A 37 -5.11 19.80 -12.69
N ILE A 38 -6.18 20.45 -12.24
CA ILE A 38 -7.55 20.18 -12.72
C ILE A 38 -7.75 20.67 -14.15
N SER A 39 -7.22 21.84 -14.48
CA SER A 39 -7.24 22.34 -15.85
C SER A 39 -6.50 21.39 -16.79
N ASP A 40 -5.33 20.90 -16.39
CA ASP A 40 -4.54 19.94 -17.18
C ASP A 40 -5.27 18.60 -17.35
N SER A 41 -5.85 18.08 -16.27
CA SER A 41 -6.58 16.81 -16.28
C SER A 41 -7.83 16.92 -17.15
N ARG A 42 -8.54 18.04 -17.07
CA ARG A 42 -9.68 18.34 -17.94
C ARG A 42 -9.29 18.36 -19.40
N ASN A 43 -8.21 19.05 -19.76
CA ASN A 43 -7.74 19.11 -21.16
C ASN A 43 -7.38 17.72 -21.69
N LYS A 44 -6.81 16.84 -20.85
CA LYS A 44 -6.56 15.44 -21.20
C LYS A 44 -7.86 14.66 -21.44
N LEU A 45 -8.84 14.81 -20.56
CA LEU A 45 -10.14 14.11 -20.71
C LEU A 45 -10.91 14.56 -21.96
N ILE A 46 -10.86 15.85 -22.31
CA ILE A 46 -11.41 16.37 -23.57
C ILE A 46 -10.67 15.75 -24.76
N LYS A 47 -9.33 15.67 -24.70
CA LYS A 47 -8.51 15.07 -25.77
C LYS A 47 -8.90 13.61 -26.05
N HIS A 48 -9.28 12.86 -25.00
CA HIS A 48 -9.73 11.48 -25.11
C HIS A 48 -11.23 11.32 -25.38
N LYS A 49 -11.96 12.41 -25.65
CA LYS A 49 -13.43 12.44 -25.86
C LYS A 49 -14.25 11.82 -24.72
N LEU A 50 -13.68 11.74 -23.51
CA LEU A 50 -14.36 11.18 -22.33
C LEU A 50 -15.30 12.20 -21.67
N ILE A 51 -15.06 13.49 -21.91
CA ILE A 51 -15.91 14.57 -21.41
C ILE A 51 -16.19 15.60 -22.50
N GLU A 52 -17.42 16.11 -22.54
CA GLU A 52 -17.82 17.26 -23.33
C GLU A 52 -18.10 18.44 -22.40
N ILE A 53 -17.65 19.64 -22.77
CA ILE A 53 -17.80 20.82 -21.91
C ILE A 53 -18.57 21.91 -22.63
N LYS A 54 -19.65 22.37 -22.00
CA LYS A 54 -20.40 23.56 -22.41
C LYS A 54 -20.16 24.66 -21.38
N LYS A 55 -19.54 25.76 -21.80
CA LYS A 55 -19.31 26.92 -20.93
C LYS A 55 -20.64 27.56 -20.58
N VAL A 56 -20.85 27.84 -19.28
CA VAL A 56 -22.03 28.56 -18.80
C VAL A 56 -21.55 29.70 -17.91
N GLY A 57 -21.63 30.93 -18.43
CA GLY A 57 -21.11 32.12 -17.76
C GLY A 57 -19.58 32.20 -17.71
N LEU A 58 -19.05 33.05 -16.81
CA LEU A 58 -17.61 33.35 -16.76
C LEU A 58 -16.76 32.27 -16.05
N LYS A 59 -17.32 31.52 -15.10
CA LYS A 59 -16.52 30.66 -14.17
C LYS A 59 -17.01 29.21 -14.08
N GLN A 60 -18.18 28.90 -14.61
CA GLN A 60 -18.81 27.59 -14.45
C GLN A 60 -18.83 26.84 -15.78
N ASN A 61 -18.58 25.54 -15.70
CA ASN A 61 -18.58 24.65 -16.84
C ASN A 61 -19.62 23.56 -16.61
N ARG A 62 -20.51 23.34 -17.58
CA ARG A 62 -21.32 22.11 -17.63
C ARG A 62 -20.47 21.03 -18.28
N ILE A 63 -20.25 19.95 -17.55
CA ILE A 63 -19.45 18.82 -17.98
C ILE A 63 -20.40 17.64 -18.19
N PHE A 64 -20.43 17.13 -19.41
CA PHE A 64 -21.11 15.89 -19.76
C PHE A 64 -20.07 14.78 -19.81
N VAL A 65 -20.37 13.66 -19.15
CA VAL A 65 -19.49 12.48 -19.14
C VAL A 65 -19.96 11.56 -20.26
N ALA A 66 -19.08 11.27 -21.21
CA ALA A 66 -19.34 10.29 -22.26
C ALA A 66 -18.94 8.89 -21.77
N ASN A 67 -19.65 7.86 -22.22
CA ASN A 67 -19.19 6.49 -22.02
C ASN A 67 -17.98 6.25 -22.93
N PRO A 68 -16.88 5.69 -22.40
CA PRO A 68 -15.74 5.34 -23.25
C PRO A 68 -16.18 4.31 -24.29
N GLU A 69 -15.76 4.50 -25.55
CA GLU A 69 -15.94 3.48 -26.58
C GLU A 69 -15.17 2.23 -26.16
N HIS A 70 -15.88 1.12 -25.99
CA HIS A 70 -15.28 -0.17 -25.73
C HIS A 70 -14.58 -0.60 -27.02
N THR A 71 -13.26 -0.55 -27.05
CA THR A 71 -12.51 -1.15 -28.15
C THR A 71 -12.66 -2.67 -28.00
N GLU A 72 -13.42 -3.31 -28.89
CA GLU A 72 -13.39 -4.75 -29.11
C GLU A 72 -12.03 -5.12 -29.70
N ALA A 73 -10.98 -5.03 -28.89
CA ALA A 73 -9.64 -5.51 -29.17
C ALA A 73 -9.33 -6.64 -28.19
N ASP A 74 -9.95 -7.78 -28.49
CA ASP A 74 -9.34 -9.07 -28.26
C ASP A 74 -7.89 -9.01 -28.77
N ASN A 75 -6.92 -9.38 -27.91
CA ASN A 75 -5.47 -9.32 -28.11
C ASN A 75 -4.72 -8.05 -27.64
N LEU A 76 -4.91 -7.65 -26.39
CA LEU A 76 -3.81 -7.00 -25.65
C LEU A 76 -2.86 -8.09 -25.10
N VAL A 77 -1.92 -8.55 -25.93
CA VAL A 77 -0.79 -9.36 -25.43
C VAL A 77 0.07 -8.44 -24.58
N MET A 78 -0.03 -8.58 -23.26
CA MET A 78 0.92 -7.96 -22.33
C MET A 78 2.36 -8.32 -22.74
N PRO A 79 3.31 -7.36 -22.79
CA PRO A 79 4.65 -7.56 -23.35
C PRO A 79 5.53 -8.56 -22.59
N TYR A 80 5.06 -9.12 -21.47
CA TYR A 80 5.75 -10.19 -20.75
C TYR A 80 5.22 -11.60 -21.05
N LYS A 81 4.20 -11.75 -21.90
CA LYS A 81 3.51 -13.03 -22.09
C LYS A 81 4.19 -14.00 -23.07
N ASN A 82 5.29 -13.62 -23.74
CA ASN A 82 5.97 -14.47 -24.73
C ASN A 82 7.52 -14.51 -24.66
N SER A 83 8.15 -14.12 -23.56
CA SER A 83 9.57 -14.44 -23.34
C SER A 83 9.71 -15.80 -22.66
N LYS A 84 9.87 -16.86 -23.47
CA LYS A 84 10.45 -18.12 -22.97
C LYS A 84 11.91 -17.84 -22.60
N ILE A 85 12.18 -17.61 -21.32
CA ILE A 85 13.54 -17.57 -20.81
C ILE A 85 14.05 -19.01 -20.83
N ASN A 86 14.90 -19.34 -21.80
CA ASN A 86 15.66 -20.59 -21.81
C ASN A 86 16.75 -20.47 -20.74
N TYR A 87 16.63 -21.23 -19.66
CA TYR A 87 17.71 -21.40 -18.69
C TYR A 87 18.55 -22.60 -19.13
N THR A 88 19.68 -22.36 -19.79
CA THR A 88 20.81 -23.30 -19.78
C THR A 88 21.59 -23.06 -18.50
N ILE A 89 21.42 -23.96 -17.54
CA ILE A 89 22.17 -23.95 -16.29
C ILE A 89 23.46 -24.73 -16.54
N THR A 90 24.58 -24.04 -16.70
CA THR A 90 25.92 -24.64 -16.61
C THR A 90 26.47 -24.34 -15.22
N LEU A 91 26.42 -25.34 -14.32
CA LEU A 91 27.06 -25.28 -13.02
C LEU A 91 28.57 -25.56 -13.20
N LYS A 92 29.42 -24.60 -12.83
CA LYS A 92 30.82 -24.86 -12.49
C LYS A 92 31.07 -24.46 -11.03
N PRO A 93 31.72 -25.31 -10.21
CA PRO A 93 32.01 -25.01 -8.82
C PRO A 93 33.32 -24.22 -8.66
N ASP A 94 33.37 -23.49 -7.54
CA ASP A 94 34.52 -22.91 -6.84
C ASP A 94 35.38 -21.82 -7.50
N VAL A 95 35.50 -20.66 -6.85
CA VAL A 95 36.60 -20.29 -5.94
C VAL A 95 36.43 -18.80 -5.55
N ALA A 96 36.67 -18.52 -4.27
CA ALA A 96 36.69 -17.19 -3.66
C ALA A 96 37.70 -16.21 -4.29
N LYS A 97 37.35 -14.92 -4.35
CA LYS A 97 38.09 -13.76 -3.80
C LYS A 97 37.68 -12.44 -4.48
N ASN A 98 37.71 -11.40 -3.64
CA ASN A 98 37.84 -9.97 -3.91
C ASN A 98 36.57 -9.11 -4.02
N ALA A 99 36.59 -8.13 -3.12
CA ALA A 99 35.71 -6.98 -3.01
C ALA A 99 35.73 -6.10 -4.27
N SER A 100 34.61 -5.45 -4.55
CA SER A 100 34.64 -4.00 -4.78
C SER A 100 33.24 -3.40 -4.55
N SER A 101 33.23 -2.40 -3.68
CA SER A 101 32.12 -1.51 -3.38
C SER A 101 31.87 -0.57 -4.56
N THR A 102 30.66 -0.60 -5.12
CA THR A 102 30.15 0.49 -5.97
C THR A 102 28.77 0.91 -5.50
N SER A 103 28.75 2.00 -4.73
CA SER A 103 27.57 2.75 -4.34
C SER A 103 26.88 3.33 -5.57
N GLN A 104 25.64 2.90 -5.86
CA GLN A 104 24.78 3.60 -6.81
C GLN A 104 24.00 4.70 -6.09
N LYS A 105 24.35 5.96 -6.41
CA LYS A 105 23.62 7.16 -6.01
C LYS A 105 22.31 7.24 -6.80
N SER A 106 21.18 7.27 -6.08
CA SER A 106 19.87 7.56 -6.65
C SER A 106 19.61 9.07 -6.54
N ASN A 107 19.59 9.78 -7.66
CA ASN A 107 19.27 11.21 -7.70
C ASN A 107 17.75 11.40 -7.63
N THR A 108 17.25 12.03 -6.57
CA THR A 108 15.95 12.72 -6.58
C THR A 108 16.07 13.97 -5.71
N SER A 109 16.21 15.12 -6.37
CA SER A 109 16.31 16.42 -5.74
C SER A 109 14.93 17.01 -5.50
N THR A 110 14.64 17.36 -4.25
CA THR A 110 13.66 18.40 -3.88
C THR A 110 14.45 19.49 -3.15
N PRO A 111 14.26 20.79 -3.44
CA PRO A 111 14.99 21.85 -2.75
C PRO A 111 14.49 21.96 -1.31
N TYR A 112 15.38 21.75 -0.35
CA TYR A 112 15.21 22.15 1.04
C TYR A 112 15.74 23.58 1.18
N GLU A 113 14.95 24.47 1.78
CA GLU A 113 15.46 25.75 2.29
C GLU A 113 16.41 25.48 3.46
N GLU A 114 17.60 26.07 3.40
CA GLU A 114 18.66 25.94 4.40
C GLU A 114 18.30 26.73 5.67
N LEU A 115 18.24 26.04 6.81
CA LEU A 115 18.35 26.67 8.13
C LEU A 115 19.83 26.70 8.55
N PRO A 116 20.30 27.78 9.20
CA PRO A 116 21.72 28.02 9.41
C PRO A 116 22.38 27.00 10.37
N SER A 117 23.54 26.53 9.91
CA SER A 117 24.47 25.63 10.57
C SER A 117 24.99 26.20 11.90
N THR A 118 24.98 25.38 12.95
CA THR A 118 25.83 25.59 14.13
C THR A 118 26.65 24.33 14.40
N SER A 119 27.92 24.60 14.71
CA SER A 119 29.06 23.69 14.63
C SER A 119 29.04 22.53 15.63
N GLY A 120 29.36 21.34 15.11
CA GLY A 120 30.33 20.41 15.69
C GLY A 120 30.16 19.94 17.13
N THR A 121 29.66 18.71 17.29
CA THR A 121 30.24 17.77 18.25
C THR A 121 30.09 16.35 17.71
N SER A 122 31.22 15.64 17.53
CA SER A 122 31.22 14.22 17.23
C SER A 122 30.77 13.48 18.49
N VAL A 123 29.53 13.00 18.52
CA VAL A 123 29.01 12.21 19.64
C VAL A 123 29.15 10.74 19.30
N THR A 124 30.08 10.08 19.98
CA THR A 124 30.10 8.62 20.11
C THR A 124 28.77 8.19 20.74
N THR A 125 27.84 7.64 19.94
CA THR A 125 26.51 7.24 20.40
C THR A 125 26.59 5.98 21.27
N LYS A 126 26.80 6.23 22.57
CA LYS A 126 26.50 5.28 23.65
C LYS A 126 24.98 5.26 23.84
N SER A 127 24.33 4.15 23.53
CA SER A 127 22.99 3.64 23.95
C SER A 127 21.78 4.58 24.13
N GLY A 128 21.91 5.82 24.60
CA GLY A 128 20.81 6.77 24.83
C GLY A 128 20.23 7.42 23.56
N SER A 129 20.93 7.39 22.42
CA SER A 129 20.39 7.94 21.16
C SER A 129 19.30 7.06 20.55
N ASP A 130 19.46 5.74 20.65
CA ASP A 130 18.57 4.79 19.99
C ASP A 130 17.20 4.76 20.66
N ASP A 131 17.15 4.90 21.99
CA ASP A 131 15.88 4.97 22.73
C ASP A 131 15.05 6.17 22.31
N PHE A 132 15.65 7.37 22.20
CA PHE A 132 14.96 8.56 21.72
C PHE A 132 14.43 8.40 20.28
N LEU A 133 15.22 7.78 19.40
CA LEU A 133 14.79 7.51 18.02
C LEU A 133 13.65 6.48 17.96
N ILE A 134 13.64 5.49 18.85
CA ILE A 134 12.55 4.52 18.98
C ILE A 134 11.28 5.20 19.50
N ASP A 135 11.40 6.11 20.47
CA ASP A 135 10.26 6.88 20.97
C ASP A 135 9.68 7.79 19.87
N ALA A 136 10.53 8.40 19.04
CA ALA A 136 10.08 9.14 17.86
C ALA A 136 9.34 8.25 16.84
N LEU A 137 9.76 6.98 16.66
CA LEU A 137 9.02 6.01 15.86
C LEU A 137 7.65 5.69 16.49
N ALA A 138 7.59 5.51 17.81
CA ALA A 138 6.33 5.25 18.51
C ALA A 138 5.33 6.38 18.26
N VAL A 139 5.77 7.64 18.38
CA VAL A 139 4.93 8.81 18.08
C VAL A 139 4.47 8.83 16.63
N ARG A 140 5.34 8.48 15.68
CA ARG A 140 5.00 8.45 14.25
C ARG A 140 3.93 7.41 13.91
N TYR A 141 3.96 6.25 14.56
CA TYR A 141 3.07 5.12 14.26
C TYR A 141 1.93 4.94 15.25
N LYS A 142 1.73 5.87 16.20
CA LYS A 142 0.74 5.79 17.29
C LYS A 142 -0.68 5.43 16.84
N ASP A 143 -1.09 5.90 15.66
CA ASP A 143 -2.45 5.68 15.16
C ASP A 143 -2.64 4.24 14.62
N THR A 144 -1.53 3.56 14.28
CA THR A 144 -1.51 2.24 13.65
C THR A 144 -1.00 1.14 14.57
N LEU A 145 0.04 1.41 15.37
CA LEU A 145 0.68 0.47 16.29
C LEU A 145 0.47 0.96 17.71
N THR A 146 0.05 0.06 18.59
CA THR A 146 -0.15 0.36 20.01
C THR A 146 1.19 0.46 20.74
N ASP A 147 1.22 1.16 21.87
CA ASP A 147 2.42 1.28 22.71
C ASP A 147 2.94 -0.09 23.15
N ARG A 148 2.03 -1.05 23.38
CA ARG A 148 2.39 -2.43 23.71
C ARG A 148 3.13 -3.11 22.56
N VAL A 149 2.66 -2.96 21.33
CA VAL A 149 3.34 -3.47 20.13
C VAL A 149 4.72 -2.84 20.01
N MET A 150 4.83 -1.53 20.20
CA MET A 150 6.12 -0.83 20.14
C MET A 150 7.10 -1.33 21.22
N LEU A 151 6.62 -1.57 22.44
CA LEU A 151 7.43 -2.14 23.52
C LEU A 151 7.96 -3.54 23.16
N ARG A 152 7.11 -4.41 22.57
CA ARG A 152 7.54 -5.75 22.11
C ARG A 152 8.55 -5.69 20.98
N LEU A 153 8.38 -4.76 20.04
CA LEU A 153 9.35 -4.56 18.97
C LEU A 153 10.69 -4.07 19.51
N LYS A 154 10.68 -3.12 20.45
CA LYS A 154 11.87 -2.64 21.14
C LYS A 154 12.61 -3.77 21.85
N GLN A 155 11.89 -4.63 22.57
CA GLN A 155 12.45 -5.82 23.25
C GLN A 155 13.04 -6.81 22.23
N ALA A 156 12.30 -7.17 21.19
CA ALA A 156 12.75 -8.11 20.15
C ALA A 156 13.94 -7.59 19.33
N ALA A 157 14.08 -6.28 19.21
CA ALA A 157 15.17 -5.63 18.50
C ALA A 157 16.41 -5.40 19.37
N ASN A 158 16.41 -5.84 20.63
CA ASN A 158 17.45 -5.56 21.63
C ASN A 158 17.73 -4.04 21.73
N HIS A 159 16.68 -3.21 21.81
CA HIS A 159 16.78 -1.76 21.93
C HIS A 159 17.52 -1.05 20.77
N SER A 160 17.71 -1.72 19.63
CA SER A 160 18.35 -1.11 18.47
C SER A 160 17.32 -0.43 17.56
N TYR A 161 17.55 0.84 17.24
CA TYR A 161 16.67 1.61 16.35
C TYR A 161 16.57 0.98 14.96
N THR A 162 17.70 0.61 14.37
CA THR A 162 17.76 0.07 13.00
C THR A 162 16.98 -1.23 12.86
N LYS A 163 17.10 -2.13 13.85
CA LYS A 163 16.36 -3.38 13.91
C LYS A 163 14.87 -3.13 14.15
N THR A 164 14.52 -2.24 15.06
CA THR A 164 13.12 -1.86 15.34
C THR A 164 12.45 -1.32 14.09
N LYS A 165 13.10 -0.37 13.40
CA LYS A 165 12.62 0.17 12.12
C LYS A 165 12.46 -0.93 11.07
N ALA A 166 13.43 -1.82 10.92
CA ALA A 166 13.35 -2.91 9.95
C ALA A 166 12.17 -3.86 10.23
N MET A 167 11.90 -4.17 11.50
CA MET A 167 10.73 -4.97 11.88
C MET A 167 9.41 -4.25 11.54
N ILE A 168 9.32 -2.94 11.79
CA ILE A 168 8.15 -2.12 11.41
C ILE A 168 7.96 -2.14 9.89
N ASP A 169 9.02 -1.95 9.12
CA ASP A 169 8.97 -2.00 7.65
C ASP A 169 8.47 -3.39 7.18
N ILE A 170 8.88 -4.48 7.84
CA ILE A 170 8.40 -5.83 7.56
C ILE A 170 6.91 -5.99 7.86
N ILE A 171 6.41 -5.43 8.98
CA ILE A 171 4.98 -5.46 9.34
C ILE A 171 4.14 -4.82 8.22
N PHE A 172 4.48 -3.60 7.81
CA PHE A 172 3.73 -2.91 6.75
C PHE A 172 3.87 -3.60 5.40
N LYS A 173 5.07 -4.11 5.06
CA LYS A 173 5.27 -4.89 3.84
C LYS A 173 4.44 -6.17 3.82
N ALA A 174 4.33 -6.86 4.96
CA ALA A 174 3.53 -8.06 5.11
C ALA A 174 2.03 -7.78 4.98
N SER A 175 1.54 -6.72 5.63
CA SER A 175 0.15 -6.25 5.53
C SER A 175 -0.21 -5.89 4.08
N TYR A 176 0.63 -5.09 3.41
CA TYR A 176 0.45 -4.73 2.01
C TYR A 176 0.45 -5.96 1.09
N SER A 177 1.37 -6.91 1.33
CA SER A 177 1.41 -8.16 0.57
C SER A 177 0.16 -9.02 0.79
N ALA A 178 -0.42 -9.04 1.99
CA ALA A 178 -1.66 -9.76 2.29
C ALA A 178 -2.84 -9.13 1.55
N ARG A 179 -2.99 -7.80 1.64
CA ARG A 179 -4.02 -7.03 0.91
C ARG A 179 -3.98 -7.31 -0.59
N ASN A 180 -2.79 -7.26 -1.20
CA ASN A 180 -2.64 -7.54 -2.62
C ASN A 180 -3.02 -8.97 -3.02
N LYS A 181 -2.93 -9.94 -2.10
CA LYS A 181 -3.40 -11.31 -2.38
C LYS A 181 -4.92 -11.36 -2.43
N PHE A 182 -5.61 -10.75 -1.49
CA PHE A 182 -7.07 -10.67 -1.51
C PHE A 182 -7.61 -9.94 -2.74
N ILE A 183 -7.00 -8.81 -3.11
CA ILE A 183 -7.36 -8.07 -4.33
C ILE A 183 -7.20 -8.96 -5.57
N LYS A 184 -6.08 -9.71 -5.66
CA LYS A 184 -5.84 -10.62 -6.79
C LYS A 184 -6.79 -11.82 -6.84
N SER A 185 -7.28 -12.27 -5.68
CA SER A 185 -8.27 -13.33 -5.58
C SER A 185 -9.70 -12.88 -5.91
N GLY A 186 -9.91 -11.59 -6.20
CA GLY A 186 -11.22 -11.07 -6.60
C GLY A 186 -12.16 -10.76 -5.43
N ILE A 187 -11.61 -10.39 -4.27
CA ILE A 187 -12.45 -9.95 -3.16
C ILE A 187 -13.24 -8.68 -3.55
N PRO A 188 -14.53 -8.57 -3.19
CA PRO A 188 -15.31 -7.37 -3.51
C PRO A 188 -14.70 -6.11 -2.87
N VAL A 189 -14.83 -4.97 -3.55
CA VAL A 189 -14.16 -3.70 -3.20
C VAL A 189 -14.62 -3.19 -1.82
N GLU A 190 -15.86 -3.47 -1.45
CA GLU A 190 -16.46 -3.18 -0.15
C GLU A 190 -15.66 -3.79 1.03
N TYR A 191 -15.06 -4.98 0.86
CA TYR A 191 -14.26 -5.59 1.92
C TYR A 191 -12.83 -5.05 1.99
N SER A 192 -12.41 -4.17 1.07
CA SER A 192 -11.03 -3.67 0.97
C SER A 192 -10.55 -2.89 2.18
N GLU A 193 -11.47 -2.26 2.92
CA GLU A 193 -11.16 -1.54 4.15
C GLU A 193 -10.74 -2.47 5.29
N PHE A 194 -11.28 -3.70 5.34
CA PHE A 194 -10.95 -4.70 6.37
C PHE A 194 -9.55 -5.34 6.21
N MET A 195 -8.82 -4.95 5.16
CA MET A 195 -7.42 -5.33 4.96
C MET A 195 -6.45 -4.23 5.44
N THR A 196 -6.95 -3.19 6.12
CA THR A 196 -6.15 -2.06 6.63
C THR A 196 -6.15 -2.04 8.17
N PHE A 197 -5.16 -1.36 8.76
CA PHE A 197 -5.10 -1.18 10.21
C PHE A 197 -6.28 -0.40 10.79
N ASP A 198 -6.90 0.46 9.99
CA ASP A 198 -8.03 1.29 10.43
C ASP A 198 -9.35 0.52 10.34
N GLY A 199 -9.54 -0.29 9.29
CA GLY A 199 -10.76 -1.06 9.09
C GLY A 199 -10.81 -2.40 9.84
N ASN A 200 -9.67 -2.94 10.30
CA ASN A 200 -9.62 -4.23 11.00
C ASN A 200 -9.00 -4.12 12.40
N LYS A 201 -9.86 -4.10 13.42
CA LYS A 201 -9.46 -4.02 14.83
C LYS A 201 -8.55 -5.17 15.26
N TYR A 202 -8.67 -6.36 14.65
CA TYR A 202 -7.84 -7.53 14.99
C TYR A 202 -6.37 -7.33 14.65
N PHE A 203 -6.05 -6.43 13.70
CA PHE A 203 -4.67 -6.09 13.43
C PHE A 203 -4.04 -5.37 14.62
N LYS A 204 -4.74 -4.43 15.25
CA LYS A 204 -4.21 -3.70 16.41
C LYS A 204 -4.19 -4.57 17.66
N ASP A 205 -5.28 -5.30 17.91
CA ASP A 205 -5.47 -6.06 19.15
C ASP A 205 -4.56 -7.29 19.25
N ARG A 206 -4.32 -7.98 18.13
CA ARG A 206 -3.64 -9.29 18.13
C ARG A 206 -2.20 -9.24 17.63
N LEU A 207 -1.74 -8.09 17.12
CA LEU A 207 -0.37 -7.96 16.61
C LEU A 207 0.69 -8.07 17.71
N GLU A 208 0.39 -7.64 18.95
CA GLU A 208 1.31 -7.81 20.07
C GLU A 208 1.66 -9.30 20.27
N GLY A 209 0.64 -10.16 20.36
CA GLY A 209 0.81 -11.60 20.50
C GLY A 209 1.53 -12.22 19.30
N ALA A 210 1.22 -11.77 18.09
CA ALA A 210 1.90 -12.25 16.87
C ALA A 210 3.40 -11.90 16.87
N ILE A 211 3.77 -10.70 17.33
CA ILE A 211 5.17 -10.28 17.47
C ILE A 211 5.88 -11.12 18.52
N LEU A 212 5.26 -11.37 19.66
CA LEU A 212 5.84 -12.19 20.71
C LEU A 212 6.11 -13.63 20.21
N VAL A 213 5.13 -14.23 19.54
CA VAL A 213 5.26 -15.59 18.97
C VAL A 213 6.36 -15.63 17.90
N VAL A 214 6.40 -14.69 16.96
CA VAL A 214 7.41 -14.73 15.88
C VAL A 214 8.81 -14.49 16.42
N SER A 215 8.96 -13.62 17.42
CA SER A 215 10.24 -13.41 18.11
C SER A 215 10.67 -14.67 18.85
N GLU A 216 9.78 -15.29 19.63
CA GLU A 216 10.08 -16.53 20.34
C GLU A 216 10.48 -17.66 19.39
N LEU A 217 9.75 -17.85 18.29
CA LEU A 217 10.12 -18.81 17.25
C LEU A 217 11.50 -18.48 16.67
N ALA A 218 11.79 -17.20 16.42
CA ALA A 218 13.09 -16.80 15.91
C ALA A 218 14.25 -17.10 16.88
N TYR A 219 14.04 -16.95 18.19
CA TYR A 219 15.03 -17.27 19.21
C TYR A 219 15.18 -18.78 19.45
N ARG A 220 14.07 -19.53 19.52
CA ARG A 220 14.07 -20.98 19.75
C ARG A 220 14.71 -21.74 18.59
N TYR A 221 14.35 -21.37 17.36
CA TYR A 221 14.94 -21.97 16.16
C TYR A 221 16.23 -21.23 15.79
N LYS A 222 17.32 -21.50 16.53
CA LYS A 222 18.67 -20.91 16.35
C LYS A 222 19.30 -21.09 14.94
N LYS A 223 18.58 -21.70 13.98
CA LYS A 223 19.03 -22.01 12.61
C LYS A 223 18.23 -21.29 11.52
N ILE A 224 17.60 -20.15 11.81
CA ILE A 224 16.94 -19.37 10.75
C ILE A 224 18.00 -18.63 9.92
N SER A 225 18.21 -19.08 8.69
CA SER A 225 19.14 -18.44 7.73
C SER A 225 18.74 -16.99 7.39
N ASN A 226 17.44 -16.68 7.36
CA ASN A 226 16.94 -15.32 7.07
C ASN A 226 15.78 -14.93 8.02
N PRO A 227 16.08 -14.28 9.16
CA PRO A 227 15.08 -13.87 10.15
C PRO A 227 14.03 -12.89 9.59
N ALA A 228 14.44 -11.97 8.71
CA ALA A 228 13.55 -11.00 8.11
C ALA A 228 12.52 -11.65 7.18
N ALA A 229 12.94 -12.60 6.34
CA ALA A 229 12.05 -13.34 5.45
C ALA A 229 11.09 -14.27 6.22
N PHE A 230 11.57 -14.86 7.32
CA PHE A 230 10.75 -15.63 8.25
C PHE A 230 9.66 -14.75 8.87
N MET A 231 10.05 -13.63 9.48
CA MET A 231 9.11 -12.69 10.11
C MET A 231 8.09 -12.16 9.10
N PHE A 232 8.53 -11.78 7.89
CA PHE A 232 7.66 -11.36 6.80
C PHE A 232 6.62 -12.43 6.44
N SER A 233 7.05 -13.68 6.28
CA SER A 233 6.17 -14.77 5.89
C SER A 233 5.17 -15.10 7.00
N PHE A 234 5.60 -15.08 8.25
CA PHE A 234 4.74 -15.27 9.41
C PHE A 234 3.68 -14.16 9.50
N LEU A 235 4.11 -12.90 9.49
CA LEU A 235 3.21 -11.75 9.61
C LEU A 235 2.24 -11.63 8.44
N ARG A 236 2.65 -12.00 7.22
CA ARG A 236 1.72 -12.05 6.08
C ARG A 236 0.61 -13.06 6.33
N GLY A 237 0.95 -14.23 6.90
CA GLY A 237 -0.04 -15.23 7.32
C GLY A 237 -0.98 -14.68 8.40
N PHE A 238 -0.41 -14.03 9.42
CA PHE A 238 -1.21 -13.35 10.44
C PHE A 238 -2.24 -12.39 9.85
N PHE A 239 -1.84 -11.47 8.96
CA PHE A 239 -2.79 -10.52 8.35
C PHE A 239 -3.85 -11.20 7.49
N ILE A 240 -3.50 -12.27 6.78
CA ILE A 240 -4.47 -13.06 6.00
C ILE A 240 -5.53 -13.65 6.94
N GLU A 241 -5.10 -14.36 7.98
CA GLU A 241 -6.03 -15.02 8.90
C GLU A 241 -6.87 -14.03 9.71
N GLN A 242 -6.29 -12.90 10.16
CA GLN A 242 -7.06 -11.86 10.83
C GLN A 242 -8.09 -11.21 9.91
N THR A 243 -7.81 -11.07 8.61
CA THR A 243 -8.79 -10.56 7.65
C THR A 243 -9.94 -11.54 7.47
N LYS A 244 -9.64 -12.83 7.28
CA LYS A 244 -10.66 -13.89 7.16
C LYS A 244 -11.55 -13.95 8.39
N GLN A 245 -10.93 -13.96 9.57
CA GLN A 245 -11.65 -14.03 10.84
C GLN A 245 -12.53 -12.78 11.02
N PHE A 246 -12.00 -11.59 10.75
CA PHE A 246 -12.78 -10.36 10.91
C PHE A 246 -14.02 -10.35 10.01
N ILE A 247 -13.86 -10.75 8.74
CA ILE A 247 -14.98 -10.83 7.80
C ILE A 247 -16.00 -11.88 8.29
N SER A 248 -15.52 -13.05 8.71
CA SER A 248 -16.38 -14.14 9.18
C SER A 248 -17.17 -13.78 10.45
N ASP A 249 -16.60 -12.97 11.33
CA ASP A 249 -17.23 -12.58 12.59
C ASP A 249 -18.26 -11.46 12.43
N HIS A 250 -18.17 -10.64 11.37
CA HIS A 250 -18.99 -9.42 11.20
C HIS A 250 -19.92 -9.45 9.98
N TYR A 251 -19.78 -10.42 9.08
CA TYR A 251 -20.54 -10.50 7.84
C TYR A 251 -21.01 -11.93 7.54
N GLU A 252 -22.16 -12.04 6.90
CA GLU A 252 -22.63 -13.30 6.34
C GLU A 252 -21.79 -13.67 5.11
N ILE A 253 -21.24 -14.89 5.14
CA ILE A 253 -20.36 -15.37 4.08
C ILE A 253 -21.20 -16.15 3.07
N ASP A 254 -21.34 -15.62 1.87
CA ASP A 254 -21.91 -16.38 0.75
C ASP A 254 -20.89 -17.38 0.17
N ASN A 255 -21.36 -18.30 -0.67
CA ASN A 255 -20.49 -19.34 -1.24
C ASN A 255 -19.35 -18.75 -2.10
N VAL A 256 -19.57 -17.59 -2.73
CA VAL A 256 -18.58 -16.92 -3.58
C VAL A 256 -17.48 -16.29 -2.73
N LEU A 257 -17.84 -15.53 -1.68
CA LEU A 257 -16.91 -14.94 -0.74
C LEU A 257 -16.14 -16.03 0.02
N ALA A 258 -16.81 -17.11 0.43
CA ALA A 258 -16.14 -18.26 1.06
C ALA A 258 -15.06 -18.86 0.14
N ALA A 259 -15.35 -19.04 -1.15
CA ALA A 259 -14.37 -19.54 -2.12
C ALA A 259 -13.18 -18.58 -2.27
N VAL A 260 -13.44 -17.27 -2.35
CA VAL A 260 -12.39 -16.24 -2.43
C VAL A 260 -11.51 -16.24 -1.16
N LEU A 261 -12.11 -16.24 0.03
CA LEU A 261 -11.39 -16.27 1.30
C LEU A 261 -10.52 -17.53 1.41
N ASN A 262 -11.05 -18.69 1.04
CA ASN A 262 -10.31 -19.96 1.07
C ASN A 262 -9.20 -20.05 0.01
N SER A 263 -9.30 -19.29 -1.08
CA SER A 263 -8.23 -19.21 -2.08
C SER A 263 -6.99 -18.45 -1.57
N VAL A 264 -7.18 -17.52 -0.62
CA VAL A 264 -6.12 -16.65 -0.13
C VAL A 264 -5.32 -17.34 0.97
N ASN A 265 -4.15 -17.84 0.62
CA ASN A 265 -3.32 -18.65 1.52
C ASN A 265 -1.95 -18.02 1.74
N ASN A 266 -1.33 -18.28 2.90
CA ASN A 266 0.02 -17.77 3.18
C ASN A 266 1.13 -18.48 2.37
N LYS A 267 0.84 -19.62 1.74
CA LYS A 267 1.79 -20.31 0.85
C LYS A 267 2.05 -19.48 -0.41
N LYS A 268 3.24 -19.63 -1.00
CA LYS A 268 3.38 -19.41 -2.44
C LYS A 268 2.68 -20.59 -3.07
N THR A 269 1.62 -20.37 -3.84
CA THR A 269 1.03 -21.41 -4.69
C THR A 269 2.13 -21.88 -5.64
N LYS A 270 2.80 -22.99 -5.30
CA LYS A 270 3.35 -23.86 -6.34
C LYS A 270 2.10 -24.35 -7.07
N GLY A 271 1.96 -24.03 -8.35
CA GLY A 271 0.83 -24.52 -9.13
C GLY A 271 0.68 -26.02 -8.89
N LEU A 272 -0.50 -26.46 -8.49
CA LEU A 272 -0.84 -27.86 -8.49
C LEU A 272 -0.66 -28.34 -9.94
N PRO A 273 0.18 -29.35 -10.24
CA PRO A 273 0.04 -30.04 -11.51
C PRO A 273 -1.30 -30.75 -11.42
N LEU A 274 -2.27 -30.28 -12.22
CA LEU A 274 -3.40 -31.12 -12.58
C LEU A 274 -2.79 -32.27 -13.39
N ALA A 275 -2.78 -33.45 -12.77
CA ALA A 275 -2.58 -34.72 -13.45
C ALA A 275 -3.82 -35.05 -14.28
#